data_AF-A0A2H6GV84-F1
#
_entry.id   AF-A0A2H6GV84-F1
#
_cell.length_a   1.000
_cell.length_b   1.000
_cell.length_c   1.000
_cell.angle_alpha   90.00
_cell.angle_beta   90.00
_cell.angle_gamma   90.00
#
_symmetry.space_group_name_H-M   'P 1'
#
loop_
_entity.id
_entity.type
_entity.pdbx_description
1 polymer ?
#
loop_
_entity_poly.entity_id
_entity_poly.type
_entity_poly.pdbx_seq_one_letter_code
_entity_poly.pdbx_strand_id
1 'polypeptide(L)'
;MQFTRNGEETIKPYLGKYPELANVVVVRTADVSLAELQMTQANASSSARTLDIPVGSGINVRENRVELYVAKADMNRFDGAVRKNEIRLADKVRVILVEAIETVETGPVIVNEGKGYPNGGLIVLLIGLAVMLAVYWEKRG
;
A
#
# COMPACT_ATOMS: atom_id res chain seq x y z
N MET A 1 19.31 6.56 4.23
CA MET A 1 18.48 7.56 3.51
C MET A 1 18.49 8.86 4.30
N GLN A 2 18.81 10.01 3.69
CA GLN A 2 18.94 11.31 4.38
C GLN A 2 17.65 12.15 4.39
N PHE A 3 16.70 11.90 3.49
CA PHE A 3 15.49 12.73 3.32
C PHE A 3 14.47 12.64 4.47
N THR A 4 14.58 11.65 5.37
CA THR A 4 13.62 11.44 6.46
C THR A 4 14.17 11.77 7.85
N ARG A 5 15.48 12.06 7.97
CA ARG A 5 16.12 12.19 9.28
C ARG A 5 15.91 13.57 9.92
N ASN A 6 15.80 14.62 9.10
CA ASN A 6 15.61 16.02 9.56
C ASN A 6 14.48 16.70 8.78
N GLY A 7 13.30 16.09 8.71
CA GLY A 7 12.16 16.62 7.95
C GLY A 7 11.76 18.05 8.38
N GLU A 8 11.89 18.35 9.67
CA GLU A 8 11.63 19.68 10.24
C GLU A 8 12.59 20.74 9.69
N GLU A 9 13.89 20.45 9.66
CA GLU A 9 14.89 21.36 9.09
C GLU A 9 14.73 21.50 7.58
N THR A 10 14.38 20.41 6.91
CA THR A 10 14.18 20.38 5.45
C THR A 10 12.99 21.25 5.04
N ILE A 11 11.91 21.27 5.83
CA ILE A 11 10.70 22.01 5.48
C ILE A 11 10.73 23.48 5.90
N LYS A 12 11.56 23.86 6.89
CA LYS A 12 11.67 25.24 7.41
C LYS A 12 11.80 26.33 6.32
N PRO A 13 12.66 26.20 5.30
CA PRO A 13 12.77 27.23 4.25
C PRO A 13 11.46 27.41 3.46
N TYR A 14 10.69 26.33 3.25
CA TYR A 14 9.43 26.37 2.52
C TYR A 14 8.32 27.00 3.35
N LEU A 15 8.28 26.77 4.67
CA LEU A 15 7.33 27.43 5.56
C LEU A 15 7.61 28.92 5.71
N GLY A 16 8.88 29.34 5.61
CA GLY A 16 9.24 30.76 5.53
C GLY A 16 8.78 31.43 4.23
N LYS A 17 8.80 30.68 3.12
CA LYS A 17 8.33 31.16 1.80
C LYS A 17 6.80 31.21 1.69
N TYR A 18 6.10 30.29 2.35
CA TYR A 18 4.64 30.14 2.31
C TYR A 18 4.07 30.05 3.74
N PRO A 19 3.99 31.17 4.46
CA PRO A 19 3.55 31.19 5.86
C PRO A 19 2.11 30.71 6.06
N GLU A 20 1.26 30.82 5.04
CA GLU A 20 -0.10 30.27 5.03
C GLU A 20 -0.12 28.74 5.18
N LEU A 21 0.98 28.06 4.81
CA LEU A 21 1.11 26.61 4.94
C LEU A 21 1.55 26.17 6.33
N ALA A 22 2.05 27.08 7.18
CA ALA A 22 2.60 26.75 8.49
C ALA A 22 1.61 26.03 9.41
N ASN A 23 0.31 26.31 9.26
CA ASN A 23 -0.74 25.70 10.09
C ASN A 23 -1.36 24.43 9.49
N VAL A 24 -1.01 24.05 8.25
CA VAL A 24 -1.55 22.85 7.57
C VAL A 24 -0.49 21.77 7.33
N VAL A 25 0.79 22.13 7.40
CA VAL A 25 1.91 21.21 7.26
C VAL A 25 2.25 20.59 8.61
N VAL A 26 2.23 19.25 8.67
CA VAL A 26 2.67 18.50 9.83
C VAL A 26 3.82 17.59 9.41
N VAL A 27 4.98 17.78 10.02
CA VAL A 27 6.11 16.85 9.89
C VAL A 27 5.95 15.75 10.94
N ARG A 28 6.07 14.49 10.51
CA ARG A 28 6.08 13.33 11.39
C ARG A 28 7.36 12.54 11.16
N THR A 29 7.91 12.00 12.24
CA THR A 29 8.97 11.00 12.14
C THR A 29 8.37 9.66 11.74
N ALA A 30 9.12 8.89 10.96
CA ALA A 30 8.78 7.54 10.54
C ALA A 30 9.78 6.57 11.15
N ASP A 31 9.30 5.49 11.76
CA ASP A 31 10.16 4.49 12.41
C ASP A 31 10.93 3.65 11.40
N VAL A 32 10.26 3.28 10.30
CA VAL A 32 10.83 2.52 9.19
C VAL A 32 10.71 3.29 7.88
N SER A 33 11.63 3.04 6.96
CA SER A 33 11.61 3.64 5.63
C SER A 33 10.46 3.14 4.77
N LEU A 34 10.09 3.91 3.74
CA LEU A 34 9.10 3.47 2.76
C LEU A 34 9.54 2.18 2.03
N ALA A 35 10.83 2.04 1.77
CA ALA A 35 11.38 0.83 1.14
C ALA A 35 11.20 -0.41 2.02
N GLU A 36 11.41 -0.27 3.33
CA GLU A 36 11.12 -1.36 4.28
C GLU A 36 9.63 -1.71 4.28
N LEU A 37 8.73 -0.73 4.29
CA LEU A 37 7.28 -0.97 4.19
C LEU A 37 6.88 -1.66 2.88
N GLN A 38 7.50 -1.30 1.75
CA GLN A 38 7.26 -1.95 0.47
C GLN A 38 7.70 -3.41 0.47
N MET A 39 8.86 -3.70 1.05
CA MET A 39 9.34 -5.06 1.22
C MET A 39 8.43 -5.87 2.16
N THR A 40 8.02 -5.27 3.29
CA THR A 40 7.06 -5.89 4.22
C THR A 40 5.72 -6.18 3.54
N GLN A 41 5.21 -5.24 2.73
CA GLN A 41 3.96 -5.42 1.99
C GLN A 41 4.06 -6.56 0.98
N ALA A 42 5.15 -6.61 0.21
CA ALA A 42 5.38 -7.65 -0.78
C ALA A 42 5.44 -9.03 -0.12
N ASN A 43 6.17 -9.16 0.99
CA ASN A 43 6.32 -10.40 1.74
C ASN A 43 5.01 -10.89 2.36
N ALA A 44 4.24 -9.99 2.98
CA ALA A 44 2.95 -10.35 3.57
C ALA A 44 1.95 -10.79 2.49
N SER A 45 1.91 -10.06 1.37
CA SER A 45 1.01 -10.37 0.25
C SER A 45 1.38 -11.68 -0.45
N SER A 46 2.67 -11.93 -0.68
CA SER A 46 3.14 -13.16 -1.34
C SER A 46 2.93 -14.41 -0.49
N SER A 47 3.09 -14.30 0.83
CA SER A 47 2.86 -15.42 1.76
C SER A 47 1.40 -15.87 1.74
N ALA A 48 0.45 -14.94 1.76
CA ALA A 48 -0.97 -15.26 1.67
C ALA A 48 -1.35 -15.85 0.29
N ARG A 49 -0.81 -15.28 -0.79
CA ARG A 49 -1.05 -15.77 -2.16
C ARG A 49 -0.53 -17.19 -2.38
N THR A 50 0.60 -17.56 -1.78
CA THR A 50 1.15 -18.94 -1.85
C THR A 50 0.18 -19.97 -1.25
N LEU A 51 -0.70 -19.55 -0.34
CA LEU A 51 -1.72 -20.39 0.28
C LEU A 51 -3.09 -20.27 -0.38
N ASP A 52 -3.16 -19.62 -1.55
CA ASP A 52 -4.40 -19.33 -2.27
C ASP A 52 -5.44 -18.62 -1.39
N ILE A 53 -4.95 -17.68 -0.57
CA ILE A 53 -5.76 -16.80 0.27
C ILE A 53 -5.75 -15.41 -0.40
N PRO A 54 -6.87 -14.96 -0.98
CA PRO A 54 -6.98 -13.64 -1.58
C PRO A 54 -6.75 -12.55 -0.53
N VAL A 55 -5.82 -11.63 -0.84
CA VAL A 55 -5.54 -10.47 0.01
C VAL A 55 -5.33 -9.21 -0.84
N GLY A 56 -5.91 -8.10 -0.41
CA GLY A 56 -5.51 -6.77 -0.85
C GLY A 56 -4.41 -6.23 0.07
N SER A 57 -3.57 -5.31 -0.40
CA SER A 57 -2.58 -4.66 0.47
C SER A 57 -2.31 -3.21 0.09
N GLY A 58 -1.94 -2.41 1.09
CA GLY A 58 -1.56 -1.01 0.92
C GLY A 58 -0.54 -0.56 1.96
N ILE A 59 0.10 0.58 1.71
CA ILE A 59 1.01 1.23 2.67
C ILE A 59 0.33 2.48 3.21
N ASN A 60 0.14 2.53 4.52
CA ASN A 60 -0.30 3.72 5.22
C ASN A 60 0.92 4.52 5.67
N VAL A 61 1.36 5.45 4.83
CA VAL A 61 2.55 6.28 5.08
C VAL A 61 2.38 7.13 6.34
N ARG A 62 1.17 7.65 6.60
CA ARG A 62 0.87 8.49 7.77
C ARG A 62 1.07 7.76 9.08
N GLU A 63 0.69 6.49 9.12
CA GLU A 63 0.79 5.61 10.29
C GLU A 63 2.04 4.71 10.24
N ASN A 64 2.91 4.93 9.24
CA ASN A 64 4.14 4.17 9.00
C ASN A 64 3.97 2.64 9.10
N ARG A 65 2.95 2.10 8.42
CA ARG A 65 2.60 0.66 8.47
C ARG A 65 2.06 0.13 7.14
N VAL A 66 2.05 -1.19 7.00
CA VAL A 66 1.35 -1.93 5.94
C VAL A 66 -0.04 -2.30 6.42
N GLU A 67 -1.02 -2.19 5.53
CA GLU A 67 -2.40 -2.63 5.75
C GLU A 67 -2.68 -3.80 4.81
N LEU A 68 -3.12 -4.92 5.38
CA LEU A 68 -3.48 -6.14 4.64
C LEU A 68 -4.98 -6.36 4.77
N TYR A 69 -5.68 -6.34 3.65
CA TYR A 69 -7.14 -6.46 3.58
C TYR A 69 -7.51 -7.90 3.31
N VAL A 70 -8.31 -8.50 4.19
CA VAL A 70 -8.75 -9.90 4.12
C VAL A 70 -10.28 -9.93 4.12
N ALA A 71 -10.87 -10.65 3.16
CA ALA A 71 -12.33 -10.81 3.10
C ALA A 71 -12.85 -11.64 4.27
N LYS A 72 -14.09 -11.38 4.72
CA LYS A 72 -14.76 -12.19 5.75
C LYS A 72 -14.79 -13.67 5.44
N ALA A 73 -15.02 -14.03 4.18
CA ALA A 73 -15.05 -15.42 3.73
C ALA A 73 -13.71 -16.16 3.97
N ASP A 74 -12.59 -15.44 3.88
CA ASP A 74 -11.24 -16.02 3.95
C ASP A 74 -10.53 -15.81 5.30
N MET A 75 -11.09 -14.99 6.19
CA MET A 75 -10.45 -14.63 7.46
C MET A 75 -10.12 -15.85 8.33
N ASN A 76 -11.00 -16.86 8.39
CA ASN A 76 -10.74 -18.08 9.16
C ASN A 76 -9.54 -18.87 8.60
N ARG A 77 -9.39 -18.92 7.28
CA ARG A 77 -8.24 -19.57 6.62
C ARG A 77 -6.95 -18.79 6.90
N PHE A 78 -7.03 -17.47 6.78
CA PHE A 78 -5.93 -16.56 7.05
C PHE A 78 -5.43 -16.67 8.51
N ASP A 79 -6.32 -16.57 9.49
CA ASP A 79 -5.99 -16.69 10.91
C ASP A 79 -5.43 -18.08 11.27
N GLY A 80 -5.92 -19.12 10.58
CA GLY A 80 -5.37 -20.47 10.69
C GLY A 80 -3.91 -20.51 10.23
N ALA A 81 -3.62 -19.94 9.06
CA ALA A 81 -2.27 -19.90 8.49
C ALA A 81 -1.30 -19.06 9.34
N VAL A 82 -1.75 -17.93 9.91
CA VAL A 82 -0.95 -17.11 10.84
C VAL A 82 -0.62 -17.91 12.10
N ARG A 83 -1.61 -18.58 12.72
CA ARG A 83 -1.40 -19.40 13.92
C ARG A 83 -0.46 -20.59 13.69
N LYS A 84 -0.49 -21.18 12.50
CA LYS A 84 0.41 -22.26 12.09
C LYS A 84 1.80 -21.75 11.66
N ASN A 85 2.04 -20.44 11.69
CA ASN A 85 3.27 -19.80 11.23
C ASN A 85 3.56 -20.01 9.73
N GLU A 86 2.53 -20.30 8.94
CA GLU A 86 2.57 -20.41 7.47
C GLU A 86 2.56 -19.01 6.82
N ILE A 87 1.89 -18.04 7.45
CA ILE A 87 1.99 -16.61 7.14
C ILE A 87 2.69 -15.92 8.31
N ARG A 88 3.80 -15.25 8.01
CA ARG A 88 4.52 -14.43 8.98
C ARG A 88 4.18 -12.96 8.77
N LEU A 89 3.58 -12.34 9.77
CA LEU A 89 3.27 -10.92 9.77
C LEU A 89 4.33 -10.18 10.57
N ALA A 90 4.97 -9.19 9.96
CA ALA A 90 5.86 -8.28 10.69
C ALA A 90 5.03 -7.33 11.57
N ASP A 91 5.63 -6.79 12.62
CA ASP A 91 4.96 -5.88 13.58
C ASP A 91 4.30 -4.66 12.90
N LYS A 92 4.85 -4.23 11.76
CA LYS A 92 4.32 -3.12 10.96
C LYS A 92 3.16 -3.53 10.03
N VAL A 93 2.64 -4.75 10.11
CA VAL A 93 1.49 -5.20 9.33
C VAL A 93 0.22 -5.17 10.19
N ARG A 94 -0.78 -4.43 9.73
CA ARG A 94 -2.12 -4.42 10.31
C ARG A 94 -3.09 -5.15 9.39
N VAL A 95 -3.77 -6.15 9.92
CA VAL A 95 -4.83 -6.86 9.21
C VAL A 95 -6.14 -6.09 9.36
N ILE A 96 -6.84 -5.89 8.25
CA ILE A 96 -8.11 -5.20 8.17
C ILE A 96 -9.12 -6.15 7.52
N LEU A 97 -10.19 -6.43 8.27
CA LEU A 97 -11.29 -7.24 7.77
C LEU A 97 -12.17 -6.40 6.82
N VAL A 98 -12.46 -6.93 5.64
CA VAL A 98 -13.36 -6.33 4.64
C VAL A 98 -14.46 -7.31 4.26
N GLU A 99 -15.58 -6.82 3.70
CA GLU A 99 -16.68 -7.70 3.28
C GLU A 99 -16.26 -8.66 2.16
N ALA A 100 -15.64 -8.12 1.11
CA ALA A 100 -15.14 -8.87 -0.04
C ALA A 100 -13.89 -8.20 -0.61
N ILE A 101 -13.11 -8.96 -1.39
CA ILE A 101 -12.01 -8.46 -2.20
C ILE A 101 -12.40 -8.68 -3.65
N GLU A 102 -12.47 -7.62 -4.43
CA GLU A 102 -12.64 -7.75 -5.88
C GLU A 102 -11.31 -8.18 -6.49
N THR A 103 -11.19 -9.45 -6.83
CA THR A 103 -10.12 -9.94 -7.70
C THR A 103 -10.43 -9.51 -9.12
N VAL A 104 -9.69 -8.53 -9.63
CA VAL A 104 -9.64 -8.29 -11.08
C VAL A 104 -8.93 -9.50 -11.69
N GLU A 105 -9.69 -10.38 -12.35
CA GLU A 105 -9.11 -11.42 -13.19
C GLU A 105 -8.30 -10.74 -14.29
N THR A 106 -6.97 -10.75 -14.18
CA THR A 106 -6.12 -10.37 -15.29
C THR A 106 -6.18 -11.51 -16.31
N GLY A 107 -7.12 -11.41 -17.26
CA GLY A 107 -7.09 -12.22 -18.47
C GLY A 107 -5.73 -12.12 -19.18
N PRO A 108 -5.39 -13.06 -20.07
CA PRO A 108 -4.08 -13.08 -20.72
C PRO A 108 -3.86 -11.74 -21.46
N VAL A 109 -2.80 -11.03 -21.08
CA VAL A 109 -2.34 -9.86 -21.80
C VAL A 109 -1.85 -10.33 -23.17
N ILE A 110 -2.69 -10.18 -24.19
CA ILE A 110 -2.26 -10.33 -25.59
C ILE A 110 -1.33 -9.15 -25.89
N VAL A 111 -0.02 -9.39 -25.85
CA VAL A 111 0.99 -8.41 -26.28
C VAL A 111 0.95 -8.37 -27.80
N ASN A 112 0.27 -7.39 -28.40
CA ASN A 112 0.43 -7.11 -29.81
C ASN A 112 1.78 -6.42 -30.02
N GLU A 113 2.75 -7.14 -30.58
CA GLU A 113 4.00 -6.58 -31.05
C GLU A 113 3.72 -5.61 -32.21
N GLY A 114 3.67 -4.31 -31.89
CA GLY A 114 3.30 -3.28 -32.85
C GLY A 114 3.86 -1.91 -32.49
N LYS A 115 5.16 -1.73 -32.77
CA LYS A 115 5.88 -0.45 -32.98
C LYS A 115 5.88 0.58 -31.83
N GLY A 116 6.91 0.46 -30.99
CA GLY A 116 7.88 1.52 -30.68
C GLY A 116 7.43 2.80 -29.97
N TYR A 117 7.79 2.91 -28.68
CA TYR A 117 8.09 4.20 -28.03
C TYR A 117 9.48 4.15 -27.39
N PRO A 118 10.33 5.17 -27.57
CA PRO A 118 11.69 5.17 -27.06
C PRO A 118 11.73 5.57 -25.59
N ASN A 119 12.64 4.92 -24.87
CA ASN A 119 13.08 5.16 -23.49
C ASN A 119 12.23 4.48 -22.40
N GLY A 120 12.87 3.49 -21.78
CA GLY A 120 12.30 2.61 -20.75
C GLY A 120 11.64 3.36 -19.61
N GLY A 121 10.38 3.02 -19.38
CA GLY A 121 9.59 3.49 -18.24
C GLY A 121 8.79 2.32 -17.70
N LEU A 122 9.11 1.93 -16.47
CA LEU A 122 8.42 0.98 -15.63
C LEU A 122 6.92 1.34 -15.55
N ILE A 123 6.02 0.52 -16.11
CA ILE A 123 4.56 0.69 -15.89
C ILE A 123 4.24 0.10 -14.52
N VAL A 124 4.34 0.93 -13.48
CA VAL A 124 3.70 0.64 -12.19
C VAL A 124 2.26 1.15 -12.30
N LEU A 125 1.33 0.23 -12.53
CA LEU A 125 -0.10 0.54 -12.55
C LEU A 125 -0.56 0.99 -11.16
N LEU A 126 -0.99 2.25 -11.07
CA LEU A 126 -1.65 2.90 -9.95
C LEU A 126 -3.03 2.26 -9.67
N ILE A 127 -3.06 1.07 -9.09
CA ILE A 127 -4.34 0.40 -8.76
C ILE A 127 -4.93 0.93 -7.44
N GLY A 128 -4.12 1.55 -6.56
CA GLY A 128 -4.59 2.03 -5.26
C GLY A 128 -5.53 3.25 -5.28
N LEU A 129 -5.46 4.11 -6.31
CA LEU A 129 -6.22 5.38 -6.32
C LEU A 129 -7.65 5.22 -6.84
N ALA A 130 -7.88 4.28 -7.77
CA ALA A 130 -9.20 4.05 -8.37
C ALA A 130 -10.19 3.43 -7.36
N VAL A 131 -9.72 2.50 -6.52
CA VAL A 131 -10.54 1.82 -5.52
C VAL A 131 -10.98 2.79 -4.40
N MET A 132 -10.12 3.73 -4.00
CA MET A 132 -10.48 4.71 -2.97
C MET A 132 -11.52 5.73 -3.46
N LEU A 133 -11.48 6.10 -4.75
CA LEU A 133 -12.47 7.01 -5.33
C LEU A 133 -13.84 6.35 -5.45
N ALA A 134 -13.95 5.11 -5.93
CA ALA A 134 -15.24 4.43 -6.08
C ALA A 134 -16.02 4.32 -4.74
N VAL A 135 -15.34 3.90 -3.67
CA VAL A 135 -15.94 3.78 -2.32
C VAL A 135 -16.34 5.15 -1.74
N TYR A 136 -15.67 6.23 -2.14
CA TYR A 136 -15.97 7.58 -1.65
C TYR A 136 -17.18 8.23 -2.33
N TRP A 137 -17.51 7.87 -3.57
CA TRP A 137 -18.68 8.39 -4.29
C TRP A 137 -19.98 7.64 -3.98
N GLU A 138 -19.92 6.36 -3.63
CA GLU A 138 -21.12 5.57 -3.30
C GLU A 138 -21.75 5.93 -1.95
N LYS A 139 -20.96 6.47 -1.00
CA LYS A 139 -21.48 6.96 0.30
C LYS A 139 -22.17 8.33 0.26
N ARG A 140 -22.23 8.99 -0.91
CA ARG A 140 -22.83 10.33 -1.06
C ARG A 140 -24.04 10.38 -2.00
N GLY A 141 -24.54 9.24 -2.45
CA GLY A 141 -25.81 9.11 -3.20
C GLY A 141 -26.97 8.79 -2.27
#